data_AF-A0A959B1I9-F1
#
_entry.id   AF-A0A959B1I9-F1
#
_cell.length_a   1.000
_cell.length_b   1.000
_cell.length_c   1.000
_cell.angle_alpha   90.00
_cell.angle_beta   90.00
_cell.angle_gamma   90.00
#
_symmetry.space_group_name_H-M   'P 1'
#
loop_
_entity.id
_entity.type
_entity.pdbx_description
1 polymer ?
#
loop_
_entity_poly.entity_id
_entity_poly.type
_entity_poly.pdbx_seq_one_letter_code
_entity_poly.pdbx_strand_id
1 'polypeptide(L)'
;MKIVKRLLLVFFAFLVLLVGSAIALPFIFRDRIVELAKEEINKTVNAKVDFQDVSLSLFRSFPDFNLRLENFSILGVEEFEGVQLAGGQAVDLTLDLMSVIKADRPI
;
A
#
# COMPACT_ATOMS: atom_id res chain seq x y z
N MET A 1 -16.17 -40.86 -5.21
CA MET A 1 -14.91 -40.20 -5.68
C MET A 1 -15.11 -39.01 -6.64
N LYS A 2 -16.27 -38.82 -7.30
CA LYS A 2 -16.49 -37.68 -8.23
C LYS A 2 -16.66 -36.33 -7.50
N ILE A 3 -17.35 -36.33 -6.35
CA ILE A 3 -17.53 -35.12 -5.51
C ILE A 3 -16.20 -34.60 -4.97
N VAL A 4 -15.36 -35.48 -4.38
CA VAL A 4 -14.04 -35.09 -3.86
C VAL A 4 -13.17 -34.47 -4.94
N LYS A 5 -13.12 -35.06 -6.15
CA LYS A 5 -12.38 -34.47 -7.29
C LYS A 5 -12.90 -33.09 -7.69
N ARG A 6 -14.23 -32.89 -7.71
CA ARG A 6 -14.84 -31.59 -8.03
C ARG A 6 -14.55 -30.54 -6.96
N LEU A 7 -14.59 -30.93 -5.68
CA LEU A 7 -14.29 -30.06 -4.54
C LEU A 7 -12.82 -29.63 -4.53
N LEU A 8 -11.90 -30.56 -4.84
CA LEU A 8 -10.46 -30.29 -4.95
C LEU A 8 -10.17 -29.34 -6.12
N LEU A 9 -10.87 -29.50 -7.26
CA LEU A 9 -10.73 -28.61 -8.41
C LEU A 9 -11.24 -27.20 -8.11
N VAL A 10 -12.38 -27.07 -7.43
CA VAL A 10 -12.91 -25.76 -6.98
C VAL A 10 -11.98 -25.11 -5.96
N PHE A 11 -11.46 -25.88 -5.00
CA PHE A 11 -10.48 -25.37 -4.03
C PHE A 11 -9.21 -24.86 -4.72
N PHE A 12 -8.69 -25.61 -5.69
CA PHE A 12 -7.52 -25.19 -6.45
C PHE A 12 -7.81 -23.94 -7.30
N ALA A 13 -8.96 -23.89 -7.97
CA ALA A 13 -9.37 -22.70 -8.73
C ALA A 13 -9.52 -21.46 -7.83
N PHE A 14 -10.10 -21.64 -6.64
CA PHE A 14 -10.20 -20.59 -5.63
C PHE A 14 -8.83 -20.10 -5.16
N LEU A 15 -7.90 -21.02 -4.88
CA LEU A 15 -6.54 -20.68 -4.45
C LEU A 15 -5.80 -19.88 -5.54
N VAL A 16 -5.91 -20.30 -6.80
CA VAL A 16 -5.32 -19.58 -7.94
C VAL A 16 -5.93 -18.19 -8.07
N LEU A 17 -7.24 -18.04 -7.92
CA LEU A 17 -7.91 -16.74 -7.97
C LEU A 17 -7.47 -15.83 -6.81
N LEU A 18 -7.32 -16.38 -5.60
CA LEU A 18 -6.89 -15.64 -4.43
C LEU A 18 -5.47 -15.11 -4.58
N VAL A 19 -4.53 -15.99 -4.98
CA VAL A 19 -3.13 -15.59 -5.23
C VAL A 19 -3.02 -14.62 -6.41
N GLY A 20 -3.77 -14.87 -7.49
CA GLY A 20 -3.82 -13.97 -8.64
C GLY A 20 -4.30 -12.57 -8.26
N SER A 21 -5.34 -12.49 -7.43
CA SER A 21 -5.89 -11.21 -6.94
C SER A 21 -4.90 -10.50 -6.01
N ALA A 22 -4.25 -11.22 -5.10
CA ALA A 22 -3.26 -10.66 -4.18
C ALA A 22 -2.07 -10.00 -4.90
N ILE A 23 -1.73 -10.46 -6.11
CA ILE A 23 -0.67 -9.88 -6.94
C ILE A 23 -1.23 -8.76 -7.84
N ALA A 24 -2.41 -8.97 -8.44
CA ALA A 24 -2.99 -8.04 -9.39
C ALA A 24 -3.49 -6.74 -8.75
N LEU A 25 -4.11 -6.81 -7.56
CA LEU A 25 -4.68 -5.63 -6.88
C LEU A 25 -3.62 -4.54 -6.60
N PRO A 26 -2.46 -4.84 -5.97
CA PRO A 26 -1.35 -3.89 -5.82
C PRO A 26 -0.92 -3.21 -7.12
N PHE A 27 -0.94 -3.95 -8.24
CA PHE A 27 -0.48 -3.46 -9.52
C PHE A 27 -1.52 -2.54 -10.19
N ILE A 28 -2.80 -2.93 -10.17
CA ILE A 28 -3.90 -2.17 -10.78
C ILE A 28 -4.18 -0.87 -10.02
N PHE A 29 -4.09 -0.89 -8.69
CA PHE A 29 -4.45 0.25 -7.84
C PHE A 29 -3.26 1.13 -7.41
N ARG A 30 -2.04 0.81 -7.85
CA ARG A 30 -0.82 1.55 -7.46
C ARG A 30 -0.97 3.06 -7.61
N ASP A 31 -1.26 3.52 -8.82
CA ASP A 31 -1.28 4.95 -9.15
C ASP A 31 -2.32 5.71 -8.33
N ARG A 32 -3.49 5.11 -8.14
CA ARG A 32 -4.55 5.68 -7.32
C ARG A 32 -4.16 5.79 -5.85
N ILE A 33 -3.42 4.80 -5.33
CA ILE A 33 -2.93 4.83 -3.94
C ILE A 33 -1.86 5.91 -3.79
N VAL A 34 -0.97 6.10 -4.78
CA VAL A 34 0.00 7.21 -4.80
C VAL A 34 -0.71 8.55 -4.72
N GLU A 35 -1.67 8.77 -5.61
CA GLU A 35 -2.38 10.06 -5.72
C GLU A 35 -3.12 10.38 -4.42
N LEU A 36 -3.91 9.43 -3.91
CA LEU A 36 -4.65 9.60 -2.66
C LEU A 36 -3.72 9.79 -1.46
N ALA A 37 -2.61 9.05 -1.38
CA ALA A 37 -1.65 9.20 -0.30
C ALA A 37 -0.99 10.59 -0.35
N LYS A 38 -0.55 11.06 -1.52
CA LYS A 38 0.01 12.41 -1.66
C LYS A 38 -1.01 13.48 -1.29
N GLU A 39 -2.25 13.35 -1.72
CA GLU A 39 -3.31 14.31 -1.42
C GLU A 39 -3.58 14.35 0.09
N GLU A 40 -3.79 13.20 0.72
CA GLU A 40 -4.15 13.14 2.14
C GLU A 40 -2.98 13.57 3.03
N ILE A 41 -1.77 13.11 2.74
CA ILE A 41 -0.58 13.52 3.50
C ILE A 41 -0.42 15.04 3.42
N ASN A 42 -0.46 15.65 2.24
CA ASN A 42 -0.29 17.10 2.12
C ASN A 42 -1.43 17.92 2.74
N LYS A 43 -2.61 17.31 3.02
CA LYS A 43 -3.68 17.95 3.81
C LYS A 43 -3.45 17.85 5.31
N THR A 44 -2.86 16.76 5.79
CA THR A 44 -2.69 16.49 7.22
C THR A 44 -1.38 17.05 7.78
N VAL A 45 -0.31 17.16 6.97
CA VAL A 45 0.98 17.70 7.41
C VAL A 45 1.28 19.08 6.83
N ASN A 46 1.84 19.96 7.66
CA ASN A 46 2.42 21.25 7.24
C ASN A 46 3.80 21.05 6.58
N ALA A 47 3.84 20.22 5.54
CA ALA A 47 5.03 19.95 4.75
C ALA A 47 4.60 19.46 3.36
N LYS A 48 5.43 19.75 2.35
CA LYS A 48 5.23 19.20 1.01
C LYS A 48 5.91 17.84 0.93
N VAL A 49 5.11 16.79 0.87
CA VAL A 49 5.57 15.40 0.74
C VAL A 49 5.48 14.98 -0.72
N ASP A 50 6.61 14.51 -1.25
CA ASP A 50 6.72 13.94 -2.58
C ASP A 50 7.51 12.63 -2.55
N PHE A 51 7.23 11.74 -3.50
CA PHE A 51 7.90 10.45 -3.65
C PHE A 51 7.74 9.94 -5.09
N GLN A 52 8.72 9.17 -5.55
CA GLN A 52 8.77 8.73 -6.94
C GLN A 52 7.83 7.57 -7.22
N ASP A 53 7.86 6.54 -6.37
CA ASP A 53 7.09 5.32 -6.58
C ASP A 53 6.62 4.74 -5.24
N VAL A 54 5.60 3.89 -5.32
CA VAL A 54 5.10 3.11 -4.19
C VAL A 54 5.01 1.64 -4.57
N SER A 55 5.48 0.78 -3.68
CA SER A 55 5.29 -0.66 -3.80
C SER A 55 4.52 -1.22 -2.62
N LEU A 56 3.63 -2.14 -2.95
CA LEU A 56 2.71 -2.78 -2.03
C LEU A 56 3.01 -4.27 -1.98
N SER A 57 3.18 -4.81 -0.78
CA SER A 57 3.46 -6.23 -0.59
C SER A 57 2.74 -6.77 0.64
N LEU A 58 1.90 -7.78 0.40
CA LEU A 58 1.32 -8.61 1.46
C LEU A 58 2.30 -9.68 1.96
N PHE A 59 3.32 -10.03 1.17
CA PHE A 59 4.24 -11.13 1.51
C PHE A 59 5.40 -10.69 2.39
N ARG A 60 5.81 -9.41 2.32
CA ARG A 60 6.97 -8.89 3.07
C ARG A 60 6.69 -8.81 4.57
N SER A 61 5.46 -8.46 4.94
CA SER A 61 5.07 -8.22 6.34
C SER A 61 3.87 -9.07 6.78
N PHE A 62 3.57 -10.17 6.08
CA PHE A 62 2.39 -11.00 6.36
C PHE A 62 2.29 -11.39 7.85
N PRO A 63 1.12 -11.27 8.51
CA PRO A 63 -0.22 -11.00 7.97
C PRO A 63 -0.52 -9.54 7.65
N ASP A 64 0.37 -8.62 8.03
CA ASP A 64 0.24 -7.19 7.81
C ASP A 64 0.64 -6.79 6.38
N PHE A 65 0.30 -5.56 6.03
CA PHE A 65 0.52 -5.00 4.71
C PHE A 65 1.74 -4.08 4.71
N ASN A 66 2.69 -4.31 3.80
CA ASN A 66 3.83 -3.43 3.62
C ASN A 66 3.57 -2.42 2.49
N LEU A 67 3.70 -1.14 2.82
CA LEU A 67 3.73 -0.03 1.90
C LEU A 67 5.16 0.53 1.90
N ARG A 68 5.83 0.49 0.75
CA ARG A 68 7.17 1.02 0.60
C ARG A 68 7.14 2.22 -0.34
N LEU A 69 7.62 3.37 0.14
CA LEU A 69 7.80 4.57 -0.68
C LEU A 69 9.25 4.63 -1.14
N GLU A 70 9.47 4.85 -2.43
CA GLU A 70 10.80 4.97 -3.03
C GLU A 70 11.10 6.44 -3.37
N ASN A 71 12.33 6.85 -3.07
CA ASN A 71 12.85 8.20 -3.28
C ASN A 71 11.89 9.28 -2.76
N PHE A 72 11.62 9.24 -1.46
CA PHE A 72 10.73 10.20 -0.81
C PHE A 72 11.49 11.44 -0.35
N SER A 73 10.81 12.59 -0.39
CA SER A 73 11.30 13.88 0.06
C SER A 73 10.19 14.64 0.77
N ILE A 74 10.51 15.20 1.93
CA ILE A 74 9.64 16.02 2.75
C ILE A 74 10.29 17.40 2.81
N LEU A 75 9.66 18.38 2.16
CA LEU A 75 10.09 19.77 2.17
C LEU A 75 9.24 20.56 3.16
N GLY A 76 9.90 21.43 3.93
CA GLY A 76 9.22 22.38 4.78
C GLY A 76 8.44 23.41 3.96
N VAL A 77 7.40 23.95 4.58
CA VAL A 77 6.62 25.09 4.08
C VAL A 77 6.76 26.24 5.08
N GLU A 78 6.29 27.43 4.70
CA GLU A 78 6.32 28.63 5.54
C GLU A 78 7.73 28.98 6.04
N GLU A 79 7.96 28.95 7.35
CA GLU A 79 9.25 29.29 7.99
C GLU A 79 10.41 28.37 7.57
N PHE A 80 10.09 27.19 7.03
CA PHE A 80 11.05 26.21 6.54
C PHE A 80 10.95 26.01 5.01
N GLU A 81 10.39 26.98 4.28
CA GLU A 81 10.23 26.88 2.84
C GLU A 81 11.58 26.58 2.14
N GLY A 82 11.60 25.51 1.35
CA GLY A 82 12.79 25.06 0.63
C GLY A 82 13.80 24.26 1.46
N VAL A 83 13.57 24.09 2.77
CA VAL A 83 14.39 23.22 3.61
C VAL A 83 13.90 21.79 3.51
N GLN A 84 14.81 20.85 3.22
CA GLN A 84 14.48 19.43 3.27
C GLN A 84 14.48 18.93 4.72
N LEU A 85 13.29 18.62 5.23
CA LEU A 85 13.09 18.14 6.60
C LEU A 85 13.45 16.66 6.73
N ALA A 86 13.12 15.87 5.70
CA ALA A 86 13.47 14.46 5.62
C ALA A 86 13.52 13.99 4.17
N GLY A 87 14.27 12.94 3.92
CA GLY A 87 14.23 12.23 2.65
C GLY A 87 15.16 11.03 2.66
N GLY A 88 14.92 10.12 1.73
CA GLY A 88 15.68 8.88 1.65
C GLY A 88 15.30 8.06 0.43
N GLN A 89 16.12 7.04 0.16
CA GLN A 89 15.93 6.15 -0.99
C GLN A 89 14.70 5.26 -0.83
N ALA A 90 14.42 4.79 0.39
CA ALA A 90 13.24 3.99 0.67
C ALA A 90 12.79 4.16 2.12
N VAL A 91 11.48 4.14 2.34
CA VAL A 91 10.87 3.95 3.66
C VAL A 91 9.85 2.83 3.57
N ASP A 92 9.94 1.88 4.50
CA ASP A 92 9.03 0.75 4.61
C ASP A 92 8.05 1.03 5.77
N LEU A 93 6.76 1.02 5.46
CA LEU A 93 5.65 1.24 6.37
C LEU A 93 4.86 -0.07 6.48
N THR A 94 4.73 -0.61 7.69
CA THR A 94 3.90 -1.80 7.94
C THR A 94 2.57 -1.35 8.56
N LEU A 95 1.47 -1.76 7.94
CA LEU A 95 0.09 -1.40 8.27
C LEU A 95 -0.69 -2.67 8.61
N ASP A 96 -1.44 -2.66 9.71
CA ASP A 96 -2.31 -3.78 10.07
C ASP A 96 -3.41 -3.98 9.01
N LEU A 97 -3.45 -5.17 8.41
CA LEU A 97 -4.36 -5.47 7.31
C LEU A 97 -5.84 -5.42 7.75
N MET A 98 -6.12 -5.85 8.98
CA MET A 98 -7.47 -5.87 9.51
C MET A 98 -7.98 -4.46 9.78
N SER A 99 -7.11 -3.55 10.21
CA SER A 99 -7.42 -2.12 10.35
C SER A 99 -7.76 -1.49 9.01
N VAL A 100 -7.04 -1.82 7.92
CA VAL A 100 -7.36 -1.31 6.58
C VAL A 100 -8.70 -1.84 6.06
N ILE A 101 -8.99 -3.13 6.27
CA ILE A 101 -10.24 -3.75 5.80
C ILE A 101 -11.45 -3.33 6.64
N LYS A 102 -11.28 -3.18 7.96
CA LYS A 102 -12.34 -2.81 8.91
C LYS A 102 -12.48 -1.29 9.11
N ALA A 103 -11.72 -0.47 8.40
CA ALA A 103 -11.84 0.98 8.47
C ALA A 103 -13.23 1.41 7.98
N ASP A 104 -14.20 1.40 8.90
CA ASP A 104 -15.59 1.84 8.71
C ASP A 104 -15.72 3.37 8.87
N ARG A 105 -14.58 4.07 9.04
CA ARG A 105 -14.44 5.54 9.03
C ARG A 105 -13.07 5.93 8.47
N PRO A 106 -13.00 6.99 7.64
CA PRO A 106 -11.72 7.51 7.20
C PRO A 106 -11.03 8.14 8.43
N ILE A 107 -9.79 7.75 8.67
CA ILE A 107 -8.81 8.56 9.40
C ILE A 107 -8.45 9.77 8.54
#